data_AF-X1U829-F1
#
_entry.id   AF-X1U829-F1
#
_cell.length_a   1.000
_cell.length_b   1.000
_cell.length_c   1.000
_cell.angle_alpha   90.00
_cell.angle_beta   90.00
_cell.angle_gamma   90.00
#
_symmetry.space_group_name_H-M   'P 1'
#
loop_
_entity.id
_entity.type
_entity.pdbx_description
1 polymer ?
#
loop_
_entity_poly.entity_id
_entity_poly.type
_entity_poly.pdbx_seq_one_letter_code
_entity_poly.pdbx_strand_id
1 'polypeptide(L)'
;MEDLPFPHCSQATFPPIKAIKTIQPVALINPKPDVYVYDFGQNFTGWVRLTISGPRGTEVKLRHAEVLHPDGMINVIPNHKAKATDTYILKGEGVEVYEPRFTYHGFRYVEVTGYPGTPTLNTLQGVVVHSAVELVGGFSCSNP
;
A
#
# COMPACT_ATOMS: atom_id res chain seq x y z
N MET A 1 -41.50 -5.24 -12.73
CA MET A 1 -40.58 -4.12 -13.04
C MET A 1 -39.93 -3.81 -11.69
N GLU A 2 -38.76 -4.38 -11.43
CA GLU A 2 -38.11 -4.33 -10.11
C GLU A 2 -37.56 -2.93 -9.83
N ASP A 3 -37.87 -2.40 -8.65
CA ASP A 3 -37.36 -1.14 -8.13
C ASP A 3 -35.83 -1.23 -7.99
N LEU A 4 -35.11 -0.44 -8.80
CA LEU A 4 -33.66 -0.28 -8.64
C LEU A 4 -33.38 0.49 -7.33
N PRO A 5 -32.40 0.06 -6.51
CA PRO A 5 -32.19 0.59 -5.14
C PRO A 5 -31.70 2.05 -5.05
N PHE A 6 -31.51 2.75 -6.17
CA PHE A 6 -30.93 4.10 -6.19
C PHE A 6 -31.71 5.05 -7.12
N PRO A 7 -32.80 5.67 -6.66
CA PRO A 7 -33.60 6.60 -7.49
C PRO A 7 -32.94 7.97 -7.71
N HIS A 8 -31.77 8.22 -7.13
CA HIS A 8 -31.10 9.51 -7.18
C HIS A 8 -29.72 9.39 -7.82
N CYS A 9 -29.63 9.75 -9.10
CA CYS A 9 -28.38 10.01 -9.78
C CYS A 9 -28.10 11.53 -9.73
N SER A 10 -26.91 11.91 -9.27
CA SER A 10 -26.47 13.31 -9.25
C SER A 10 -25.01 13.41 -9.68
N GLN A 11 -24.62 14.57 -10.19
CA GLN A 11 -23.24 14.85 -10.58
C GLN A 11 -22.37 15.03 -9.33
N ALA A 12 -21.13 14.52 -9.36
CA ALA A 12 -20.16 14.74 -8.30
C ALA A 12 -19.77 16.24 -8.22
N THR A 13 -19.77 16.80 -7.00
CA THR A 13 -19.52 18.23 -6.74
C THR A 13 -18.17 18.51 -6.06
N PHE A 14 -17.36 17.47 -5.82
CA PHE A 14 -16.05 17.57 -5.18
C PHE A 14 -14.99 16.80 -6.00
N PRO A 15 -13.70 17.11 -5.86
CA PRO A 15 -12.64 16.44 -6.60
C PRO A 15 -12.65 14.91 -6.35
N PRO A 16 -12.48 14.10 -7.41
CA PRO A 16 -12.46 12.65 -7.25
C PRO A 16 -11.18 12.19 -6.52
N ILE A 17 -11.23 10.98 -5.99
CA ILE A 17 -10.05 10.29 -5.46
C ILE A 17 -9.13 9.92 -6.64
N LYS A 18 -7.83 10.20 -6.52
CA LYS A 18 -6.81 9.84 -7.52
C LYS A 18 -5.55 9.30 -6.85
N ALA A 19 -4.72 8.60 -7.62
CA ALA A 19 -3.32 8.38 -7.27
C ALA A 19 -2.55 9.69 -7.45
N ILE A 20 -2.09 10.28 -6.35
CA ILE A 20 -1.55 11.64 -6.28
C ILE A 20 -0.04 11.66 -6.54
N LYS A 21 0.69 10.72 -5.94
CA LYS A 21 2.13 10.56 -6.12
C LYS A 21 2.58 9.16 -5.78
N THR A 22 3.77 8.80 -6.24
CA THR A 22 4.47 7.59 -5.81
C THR A 22 5.60 7.96 -4.85
N ILE A 23 5.82 7.13 -3.83
CA ILE A 23 6.92 7.25 -2.87
C ILE A 23 7.73 5.96 -2.83
N GLN A 24 9.06 6.09 -2.67
CA GLN A 24 9.95 4.95 -2.52
C GLN A 24 10.11 4.59 -1.05
N PRO A 25 10.24 3.31 -0.71
CA PRO A 25 10.67 2.93 0.61
C PRO A 25 12.10 3.43 0.88
N VAL A 26 12.35 3.87 2.10
CA VAL A 26 13.66 4.39 2.54
C VAL A 26 14.52 3.31 3.20
N ALA A 27 13.89 2.24 3.68
CA ALA A 27 14.60 1.10 4.27
C ALA A 27 13.85 -0.22 4.02
N LEU A 28 14.62 -1.31 4.06
CA LEU A 28 14.16 -2.68 3.97
C LEU A 28 14.91 -3.51 5.02
N ILE A 29 14.17 -4.14 5.92
CA ILE A 29 14.72 -5.06 6.93
C ILE A 29 14.14 -6.45 6.76
N ASN A 30 14.81 -7.44 7.32
CA ASN A 30 14.41 -8.85 7.28
C ASN A 30 14.42 -9.43 8.71
N PRO A 31 13.43 -9.08 9.55
CA PRO A 31 13.44 -9.43 10.98
C PRO A 31 13.27 -10.94 11.25
N LYS A 32 12.73 -11.70 10.29
CA LYS A 32 12.58 -13.16 10.35
C LYS A 32 12.85 -13.79 8.98
N PRO A 33 13.26 -15.07 8.91
CA PRO A 33 13.41 -15.77 7.63
C PRO A 33 12.18 -15.58 6.74
N ASP A 34 12.40 -15.19 5.49
CA ASP A 34 11.37 -14.98 4.45
C ASP A 34 10.29 -13.91 4.77
N VAL A 35 10.54 -13.05 5.77
CA VAL A 35 9.68 -11.91 6.14
C VAL A 35 10.43 -10.60 5.91
N TYR A 36 10.01 -9.83 4.92
CA TYR A 36 10.63 -8.55 4.57
C TYR A 36 9.73 -7.40 5.01
N VAL A 37 10.29 -6.40 5.69
CA VAL A 37 9.53 -5.22 6.14
C VAL A 37 10.12 -3.97 5.49
N TYR A 38 9.29 -3.29 4.71
CA TYR A 38 9.58 -2.01 4.08
C TYR A 38 9.19 -0.86 5.00
N ASP A 39 10.05 0.15 5.12
CA ASP A 39 9.73 1.43 5.75
C ASP A 39 9.67 2.52 4.67
N PHE A 40 8.53 3.21 4.56
CA PHE A 40 8.35 4.34 3.65
C PHE A 40 8.83 5.68 4.21
N GLY A 41 9.26 5.74 5.47
CA GLY A 41 9.73 6.95 6.14
C GLY A 41 8.62 7.94 6.49
N GLN A 42 7.41 7.74 5.96
CA GLN A 42 6.24 8.57 6.10
C GLN A 42 5.02 7.67 6.26
N ASN A 43 4.13 8.00 7.20
CA ASN A 43 2.79 7.40 7.26
C ASN A 43 1.88 8.11 6.25
N PHE A 44 1.19 7.35 5.38
CA PHE A 44 0.33 7.89 4.32
C PHE A 44 -0.86 6.96 4.02
N THR A 45 -1.83 7.45 3.24
CA THR A 45 -2.98 6.65 2.78
C THR A 45 -2.80 6.23 1.32
N GLY A 46 -3.15 4.99 1.01
CA GLY A 46 -3.15 4.47 -0.35
C GLY A 46 -2.87 2.97 -0.40
N TRP A 47 -2.01 2.54 -1.32
CA TRP A 47 -1.59 1.14 -1.46
C TRP A 47 -0.15 1.05 -1.94
N VAL A 48 0.34 -0.16 -2.18
CA VAL A 48 1.63 -0.37 -2.84
C VAL A 48 1.47 -0.92 -4.25
N ARG A 49 2.35 -0.48 -5.15
CA ARG A 49 2.64 -1.12 -6.43
C ARG A 49 3.77 -2.12 -6.23
N LEU A 50 3.48 -3.39 -6.48
CA LEU A 50 4.44 -4.49 -6.44
C LEU A 50 4.96 -4.76 -7.85
N THR A 51 6.29 -4.76 -8.02
CA THR A 51 6.96 -5.26 -9.23
C THR A 51 7.67 -6.57 -8.89
N ILE A 52 7.34 -7.65 -9.59
CA ILE A 52 7.74 -9.00 -9.19
C ILE A 52 7.89 -9.93 -10.39
N SER A 53 8.78 -10.93 -10.28
CA SER A 53 8.87 -12.05 -11.23
C SER A 53 9.10 -13.33 -10.46
N GLY A 54 8.48 -14.43 -10.89
CA GLY A 54 8.63 -15.72 -10.21
C GLY A 54 7.77 -16.80 -10.85
N PRO A 55 7.75 -18.01 -10.26
CA PRO A 55 6.94 -19.12 -10.75
C PRO A 55 5.43 -18.82 -10.74
N ARG A 56 4.70 -19.41 -11.69
CA ARG A 56 3.23 -19.38 -11.70
C ARG A 56 2.68 -19.95 -10.39
N GLY A 57 1.69 -19.29 -9.81
CA GLY A 57 1.01 -19.74 -8.60
C GLY A 57 1.72 -19.37 -7.29
N THR A 58 2.89 -18.73 -7.34
CA THR A 58 3.50 -18.15 -6.13
C THR A 58 2.55 -17.11 -5.53
N GLU A 59 2.25 -17.26 -4.25
CA GLU A 59 1.39 -16.35 -3.49
C GLU A 59 2.26 -15.38 -2.68
N VAL A 60 2.08 -14.08 -2.92
CA VAL A 60 2.75 -13.00 -2.17
C VAL A 60 1.72 -12.23 -1.36
N LYS A 61 1.98 -12.06 -0.07
CA LYS A 61 1.13 -11.29 0.85
C LYS A 61 1.80 -9.97 1.23
N LEU A 62 0.98 -8.92 1.25
CA LEU A 62 1.37 -7.56 1.58
C LEU A 62 0.51 -7.10 2.76
N ARG A 63 1.07 -7.04 3.97
CA ARG A 63 0.36 -6.56 5.17
C ARG A 63 0.81 -5.16 5.53
N HIS A 64 -0.14 -4.29 5.87
CA HIS A 64 0.11 -2.87 6.08
C HIS A 64 -0.01 -2.49 7.56
N ALA A 65 0.90 -1.65 8.06
CA ALA A 65 0.89 -1.17 9.44
C ALA A 65 1.45 0.24 9.59
N GLU A 66 1.02 0.93 10.64
CA GLU A 66 1.50 2.28 10.99
C GLU A 66 2.76 2.27 11.86
N VAL A 67 2.96 1.20 12.65
CA VAL A 67 4.05 1.10 13.64
C VAL A 67 4.68 -0.29 13.64
N LEU A 68 5.89 -0.38 14.20
CA LEU A 68 6.62 -1.63 14.39
C LEU A 68 6.60 -2.07 15.86
N HIS A 69 6.81 -3.36 16.08
CA HIS A 69 7.27 -3.89 17.36
C HIS A 69 8.79 -3.67 17.53
N PRO A 70 9.33 -3.75 18.77
CA PRO A 70 10.77 -3.60 19.00
C PRO A 70 11.66 -4.61 18.26
N ASP A 71 11.12 -5.76 17.85
CA ASP A 71 11.82 -6.78 17.08
C ASP A 71 11.85 -6.50 15.55
N GLY A 72 11.29 -5.36 15.12
CA GLY A 72 11.22 -4.97 13.71
C GLY A 72 10.04 -5.58 12.94
N MET A 73 9.22 -6.43 13.55
CA MET A 73 7.98 -6.92 12.94
C MET A 73 6.94 -5.81 12.90
N ILE A 74 6.04 -5.83 11.90
CA ILE A 74 4.92 -4.89 11.86
C ILE A 74 3.95 -5.13 13.02
N ASN A 75 3.40 -4.06 13.59
CA ASN A 75 2.36 -4.11 14.59
C ASN A 75 1.01 -3.72 13.97
N VAL A 76 0.13 -4.70 13.79
CA VAL A 76 -1.20 -4.52 13.19
C VAL A 76 -2.32 -4.30 14.22
N ILE A 77 -2.00 -4.25 15.52
CA ILE A 77 -2.99 -4.01 16.58
C ILE A 77 -3.77 -2.70 16.35
N PRO A 78 -3.14 -1.58 15.95
CA PRO A 78 -3.86 -0.33 15.65
C PRO A 78 -4.88 -0.43 14.50
N ASN A 79 -4.75 -1.42 13.61
CA ASN A 79 -5.71 -1.63 12.52
C ASN A 79 -7.07 -2.20 13.03
N HIS A 80 -7.15 -2.58 14.31
CA HIS A 80 -8.31 -3.19 14.94
C HIS A 80 -8.81 -4.42 14.16
N LYS A 81 -10.03 -4.37 13.60
CA LYS A 81 -10.65 -5.48 12.86
C LYS A 81 -10.25 -5.48 11.38
N ALA A 82 -9.61 -4.42 10.88
CA ALA A 82 -9.17 -4.37 9.49
C ALA A 82 -7.94 -5.26 9.31
N LYS A 83 -8.03 -6.24 8.40
CA LYS A 83 -6.89 -7.09 8.06
C LYS A 83 -5.76 -6.30 7.40
N ALA A 84 -6.12 -5.33 6.55
CA ALA A 84 -5.19 -4.51 5.75
C ALA A 84 -4.12 -5.35 5.01
N THR A 85 -4.58 -6.43 4.37
CA THR A 85 -3.73 -7.41 3.69
C THR A 85 -4.16 -7.57 2.24
N ASP A 86 -3.23 -7.38 1.33
CA ASP A 86 -3.41 -7.70 -0.09
C ASP A 86 -2.68 -9.01 -0.42
N THR A 87 -3.20 -9.78 -1.35
CA THR A 87 -2.62 -11.07 -1.78
C THR A 87 -2.58 -11.11 -3.30
N TYR A 88 -1.41 -11.42 -3.85
CA TYR A 88 -1.19 -11.55 -5.28
C TYR A 88 -0.70 -12.96 -5.61
N ILE A 89 -1.28 -13.56 -6.65
CA ILE A 89 -0.88 -14.88 -7.17
C ILE A 89 -0.29 -14.68 -8.55
N LEU A 90 0.98 -15.06 -8.71
CA LEU A 90 1.75 -14.80 -9.93
C LEU A 90 1.25 -15.63 -11.11
N LYS A 91 1.31 -15.02 -12.30
CA LYS A 91 1.03 -15.69 -13.58
C LYS A 91 2.24 -16.46 -14.10
N GLY A 92 3.45 -16.06 -13.73
CA GLY A 92 4.71 -16.72 -14.09
C GLY A 92 5.16 -16.45 -15.52
N GLU A 93 4.81 -15.29 -16.09
CA GLU A 93 5.04 -14.93 -17.51
C GLU A 93 6.06 -13.79 -17.66
N GLY A 94 6.97 -13.63 -16.70
CA GLY A 94 8.01 -12.60 -16.69
C GLY A 94 7.87 -11.64 -15.51
N VAL A 95 8.11 -10.35 -15.77
CA VAL A 95 7.91 -9.28 -14.77
C VAL A 95 6.45 -8.85 -14.76
N GLU A 96 5.84 -8.89 -13.59
CA GLU A 96 4.47 -8.56 -13.30
C GLU A 96 4.40 -7.30 -12.43
N VAL A 97 3.36 -6.49 -12.65
CA VAL A 97 3.07 -5.31 -11.83
C VAL A 97 1.67 -5.46 -11.26
N TYR A 98 1.56 -5.38 -9.94
CA TYR A 98 0.30 -5.48 -9.20
C TYR A 98 0.02 -4.19 -8.42
N GLU A 99 -1.22 -3.71 -8.53
CA GLU A 99 -1.81 -2.66 -7.70
C GLU A 99 -3.26 -3.03 -7.36
N PRO A 100 -3.70 -2.93 -6.09
CA PRO A 100 -5.11 -3.07 -5.75
C PRO A 100 -5.93 -1.90 -6.32
N ARG A 101 -7.21 -2.15 -6.60
CA ARG A 101 -8.12 -1.14 -7.19
C ARG A 101 -9.33 -0.79 -6.31
N PHE A 102 -9.65 -1.64 -5.33
CA PHE A 102 -10.89 -1.58 -4.55
C PHE A 102 -10.63 -1.61 -3.03
N THR A 103 -9.43 -1.24 -2.61
CA THR A 103 -9.05 -1.05 -1.20
C THR A 103 -7.99 0.04 -1.09
N TYR A 104 -7.82 0.60 0.10
CA TYR A 104 -6.70 1.44 0.47
C TYR A 104 -6.44 1.26 1.97
N HIS A 105 -5.22 1.56 2.40
CA HIS A 105 -4.74 1.38 3.77
C HIS A 105 -4.04 2.65 4.25
N GLY A 106 -4.01 2.89 5.56
CA GLY A 106 -3.12 3.86 6.20
C GLY A 106 -1.88 3.14 6.72
N PHE A 107 -0.69 3.50 6.25
CA PHE A 107 0.53 2.80 6.63
C PHE A 107 1.81 3.60 6.40
N ARG A 108 2.82 3.23 7.18
CA ARG A 108 4.23 3.55 6.93
C ARG A 108 5.03 2.31 6.58
N TYR A 109 4.62 1.15 7.09
CA TYR A 109 5.34 -0.10 6.95
C TYR A 109 4.54 -1.13 6.17
N VAL A 110 5.23 -1.91 5.34
CA VAL A 110 4.65 -3.04 4.61
C VAL A 110 5.48 -4.29 4.83
N GLU A 111 4.84 -5.33 5.36
CA GLU A 111 5.41 -6.67 5.42
C GLU A 111 5.11 -7.42 4.12
N VAL A 112 6.14 -8.00 3.53
CA VAL A 112 6.08 -8.88 2.36
C VAL A 112 6.50 -10.28 2.77
N THR A 113 5.64 -11.26 2.49
CA THR A 113 5.91 -12.69 2.70
C THR A 113 5.56 -13.48 1.44
N GLY A 114 6.23 -14.63 1.25
CA GLY A 114 6.06 -15.48 0.07
C GLY A 114 6.75 -14.95 -1.20
N TYR A 115 7.58 -13.91 -1.08
CA TYR A 115 8.32 -13.36 -2.23
C TYR A 115 9.31 -14.39 -2.79
N PRO A 116 9.39 -14.60 -4.12
CA PRO A 116 10.33 -15.54 -4.73
C PRO A 116 11.75 -14.96 -4.70
N GLY A 117 12.52 -15.33 -3.69
CA GLY A 117 13.89 -14.87 -3.45
C GLY A 117 13.96 -13.66 -2.53
N THR A 118 14.94 -12.78 -2.73
CA THR A 118 15.13 -11.59 -1.90
C THR A 118 14.64 -10.34 -2.63
N PRO A 119 13.65 -9.60 -2.11
CA PRO A 119 13.18 -8.40 -2.75
C PRO A 119 14.16 -7.24 -2.48
N THR A 120 14.01 -6.14 -3.24
CA THR A 120 14.85 -4.94 -3.12
C THR A 120 13.98 -3.73 -2.81
N LEU A 121 14.59 -2.57 -2.54
CA LEU A 121 13.83 -1.31 -2.38
C LEU A 121 12.97 -0.98 -3.62
N ASN A 122 13.39 -1.40 -4.82
CA ASN A 122 12.65 -1.16 -6.06
C ASN A 122 11.45 -2.10 -6.27
N THR A 123 11.30 -3.13 -5.43
CA THR A 123 10.20 -4.10 -5.53
C THR A 123 8.84 -3.46 -5.19
N LEU A 124 8.81 -2.50 -4.26
CA LEU A 124 7.60 -1.81 -3.85
C LEU A 124 7.71 -0.30 -4.10
N GLN A 125 6.60 0.29 -4.55
CA GLN A 125 6.38 1.74 -4.52
C GLN A 125 5.08 2.02 -3.77
N GLY A 126 5.08 2.99 -2.87
CA GLY A 126 3.85 3.47 -2.23
C GLY A 126 3.11 4.39 -3.18
N VAL A 127 1.81 4.17 -3.38
CA VAL A 127 0.94 5.00 -4.21
C VAL A 127 0.03 5.77 -3.26
N VAL A 128 0.26 7.08 -3.13
CA VAL A 128 -0.50 7.96 -2.25
C VAL A 128 -1.85 8.27 -2.89
N VAL A 129 -2.95 8.00 -2.18
CA VAL A 129 -4.31 8.12 -2.70
C VAL A 129 -5.18 8.90 -1.74
N HIS A 130 -5.81 9.95 -2.26
CA HIS A 130 -6.83 10.77 -1.59
C HIS A 130 -7.61 11.59 -2.63
N SER A 131 -8.62 12.35 -2.20
CA SER A 131 -9.30 13.33 -3.05
C SER A 131 -8.29 14.32 -3.65
N ALA A 132 -8.34 14.53 -4.96
CA ALA A 132 -7.37 15.34 -5.69
C ALA A 132 -7.62 16.85 -5.52
N VAL A 133 -7.51 17.33 -4.28
CA VAL A 133 -7.59 18.75 -3.93
C VAL A 133 -6.29 19.47 -4.31
N GLU A 134 -6.40 20.77 -4.63
CA GLU A 134 -5.24 21.62 -4.88
C GLU A 134 -4.59 22.06 -3.56
N LEU A 135 -3.26 22.12 -3.53
CA LEU A 135 -2.53 22.69 -2.40
C LEU A 135 -2.58 24.22 -2.50
N VAL A 136 -3.33 24.86 -1.60
CA VAL A 136 -3.60 26.32 -1.66
C VAL A 136 -2.87 27.13 -0.58
N GLY A 137 -2.13 26.47 0.31
CA GLY A 137 -1.44 27.14 1.41
C GLY A 137 -0.20 26.37 1.87
N GLY A 138 0.73 27.09 2.48
CA GLY A 138 1.95 26.54 3.05
C GLY A 138 2.37 27.30 4.29
N PHE A 139 3.13 26.64 5.16
CA PHE A 139 3.67 27.22 6.38
C PHE A 139 5.12 26.76 6.56
N SER A 140 5.99 27.68 6.96
CA SER A 140 7.37 27.41 7.35
C SER A 140 7.78 28.38 8.45
N CYS A 141 8.60 27.92 9.41
CA CYS A 141 9.17 28.78 10.43
C CYS A 141 10.63 28.36 10.70
N SER A 142 11.34 29.11 11.54
CA SER A 142 12.74 28.83 11.87
C SER A 142 12.94 27.59 12.75
N ASN A 143 11.86 27.03 13.30
CA ASN A 143 11.90 25.82 14.13
C ASN A 143 11.58 24.59 13.25
N PRO A 144 12.49 23.60 13.15
CA PRO A 144 12.29 22.40 12.35
C PRO A 144 11.25 21.43 12.93
#